data_AF-A0A352XY73-F1
#
_entry.id   AF-A0A352XY73-F1
#
_cell.length_a   1.000
_cell.length_b   1.000
_cell.length_c   1.000
_cell.angle_alpha   90.00
_cell.angle_beta   90.00
_cell.angle_gamma   90.00
#
_symmetry.space_group_name_H-M   'P 1'
#
loop_
_entity.id
_entity.type
_entity.pdbx_description
1 polymer ?
#
loop_
_entity_poly.entity_id
_entity_poly.type
_entity_poly.pdbx_seq_one_letter_code
_entity_poly.pdbx_strand_id
1 'polypeptide(L)'
;GISVSQTIGNLDSATLQTVLQPKVKGSWVLHQLSQRMELDFFVLFSSASAVWGSPQLAAYTAANLFPDALAHTRRAQGLPALSINWGLWAESGMVSQKIEQVISKAGVLPMHSQPALAALEYLLGTDAVQATVAHVDWQIFIPMYETGRKQPLLTYMGAGLSQQSEPPV
;
A
#
# COMPACT_ATOMS: atom_id res chain seq x y z
N GLY A 1 -2.53 -1.39 12.18
CA GLY A 1 -3.69 -2.11 11.59
C GLY A 1 -3.44 -3.61 11.65
N ILE A 2 -4.45 -4.43 11.44
CA ILE A 2 -4.32 -5.90 11.47
C ILE A 2 -4.68 -6.48 10.11
N SER A 3 -4.25 -7.71 9.82
CA SER A 3 -4.65 -8.44 8.61
C SER A 3 -5.20 -9.81 8.99
N VAL A 4 -6.22 -10.26 8.25
CA VAL A 4 -6.80 -11.60 8.36
C VAL A 4 -6.97 -12.14 6.95
N SER A 5 -6.50 -13.36 6.71
CA SER A 5 -6.53 -13.99 5.39
C SER A 5 -7.90 -14.61 5.11
N GLN A 6 -8.67 -14.00 4.22
CA GLN A 6 -9.96 -14.48 3.74
C GLN A 6 -10.20 -14.01 2.30
N THR A 7 -10.82 -14.89 1.50
CA THR A 7 -11.36 -14.50 0.20
C THR A 7 -12.64 -13.69 0.39
N ILE A 8 -13.01 -12.91 -0.63
CA ILE A 8 -14.26 -12.13 -0.59
C ILE A 8 -15.51 -13.01 -0.39
N GLY A 9 -15.53 -14.22 -0.96
CA GLY A 9 -16.66 -15.15 -0.83
C GLY A 9 -16.83 -15.76 0.57
N ASN A 10 -15.77 -15.77 1.38
CA ASN A 10 -15.78 -16.29 2.74
C ASN A 10 -15.74 -15.17 3.80
N LEU A 11 -15.78 -13.90 3.38
CA LEU A 11 -15.64 -12.77 4.27
C LEU A 11 -16.94 -12.52 5.04
N ASP A 12 -16.87 -12.69 6.36
CA ASP A 12 -17.98 -12.39 7.25
C ASP A 12 -17.91 -10.93 7.78
N SER A 13 -19.05 -10.43 8.26
CA SER A 13 -19.15 -9.04 8.75
C SER A 13 -18.32 -8.78 10.01
N ALA A 14 -18.09 -9.78 10.87
CA ALA A 14 -17.35 -9.59 12.11
C ALA A 14 -15.86 -9.42 11.83
N THR A 15 -15.31 -10.26 10.95
CA THR A 15 -13.92 -10.17 10.48
C THR A 15 -13.70 -8.86 9.74
N LEU A 16 -14.62 -8.49 8.84
CA LEU A 16 -14.57 -7.22 8.13
C LEU A 16 -14.49 -6.02 9.10
N GLN A 17 -15.40 -5.94 10.07
CA GLN A 17 -15.40 -4.87 11.07
C GLN A 17 -14.11 -4.84 11.89
N THR A 18 -13.65 -6.00 12.34
CA THR A 18 -12.42 -6.13 13.16
C THR A 18 -11.19 -5.61 12.41
N VAL A 19 -11.08 -5.91 11.11
CA VAL A 19 -9.93 -5.50 10.28
C VAL A 19 -10.00 -4.02 9.91
N LEU A 20 -11.19 -3.50 9.59
CA LEU A 20 -11.39 -2.09 9.23
C LEU A 20 -11.11 -1.14 10.41
N GLN A 21 -11.63 -1.49 11.59
CA GLN A 21 -11.71 -0.60 12.74
C GLN A 21 -10.39 0.12 13.09
N PRO A 22 -9.23 -0.56 13.22
CA PRO A 22 -8.00 0.13 13.60
C PRO A 22 -7.49 1.12 12.54
N LYS A 23 -7.66 0.83 11.24
CA LYS A 23 -7.22 1.74 10.18
C LYS A 23 -8.21 2.87 9.96
N VAL A 24 -9.50 2.54 9.86
CA VAL A 24 -10.56 3.52 9.59
C VAL A 24 -10.74 4.45 10.78
N LYS A 25 -11.11 3.89 11.95
CA LYS A 25 -11.38 4.70 13.13
C LYS A 25 -10.12 5.39 13.64
N GLY A 26 -8.99 4.68 13.65
CA GLY A 26 -7.72 5.25 14.12
C GLY A 26 -7.29 6.47 13.30
N SER A 27 -7.25 6.35 11.97
CA SER A 27 -6.87 7.49 11.12
C SER A 27 -7.92 8.62 11.14
N TRP A 28 -9.21 8.30 11.24
CA TRP A 28 -10.25 9.31 11.37
C TRP A 28 -10.11 10.13 12.66
N VAL A 29 -9.86 9.47 13.80
CA VAL A 29 -9.64 10.16 15.08
C VAL A 29 -8.41 11.06 15.00
N LEU A 30 -7.29 10.57 14.44
CA LEU A 30 -6.09 11.39 14.24
C LEU A 30 -6.37 12.59 13.34
N HIS A 31 -7.14 12.40 12.26
CA HIS A 31 -7.54 13.50 11.39
C HIS A 31 -8.32 14.57 12.16
N GLN A 32 -9.36 14.18 12.90
CA GLN A 32 -10.22 15.09 13.65
C GLN A 32 -9.45 15.87 14.71
N LEU A 33 -8.58 15.20 15.47
CA LEU A 33 -7.80 15.83 16.53
C LEU A 33 -6.71 16.76 15.99
N SER A 34 -6.22 16.53 14.77
CA SER A 34 -5.13 17.31 14.16
C SER A 34 -5.58 18.48 13.27
N GLN A 35 -6.88 18.71 13.05
CA GLN A 35 -7.34 19.70 12.06
C GLN A 35 -6.86 21.14 12.34
N ARG A 36 -6.56 21.47 13.60
CA ARG A 36 -6.12 22.81 14.03
C ARG A 36 -4.66 22.83 14.50
N MET A 37 -3.93 21.74 14.27
CA MET A 37 -2.51 21.64 14.62
C MET A 37 -1.66 22.03 13.41
N GLU A 38 -0.60 22.80 13.64
CA GLU A 38 0.42 23.07 12.64
C GLU A 38 1.37 21.87 12.56
N LEU A 39 0.97 20.85 11.83
CA LEU A 39 1.79 19.65 11.60
C LEU A 39 2.73 19.87 10.42
N ASP A 40 4.00 19.50 10.57
CA ASP A 40 4.91 19.37 9.44
C ASP A 40 4.44 18.22 8.52
N PHE A 41 4.01 17.10 9.10
CA PHE A 41 3.61 15.90 8.37
C PHE A 41 2.41 15.19 9.00
N PHE A 42 1.57 14.59 8.15
CA PHE A 42 0.54 13.63 8.55
C PHE A 42 0.65 12.40 7.65
N VAL A 43 1.37 11.38 8.10
CA VAL A 43 1.72 10.22 7.29
C VAL A 43 0.82 9.03 7.62
N LEU A 44 0.20 8.46 6.59
CA LEU A 44 -0.67 7.30 6.69
C LEU A 44 0.00 6.09 6.05
N PHE A 45 0.12 5.01 6.82
CA PHE A 45 0.70 3.77 6.34
C PHE A 45 -0.41 2.89 5.78
N SER A 46 -0.45 2.83 4.45
CA SER A 46 -1.33 1.98 3.67
C SER A 46 -0.57 0.74 3.18
N SER A 47 -1.14 0.02 2.22
CA SER A 47 -0.54 -1.18 1.63
C SER A 47 -0.70 -1.15 0.11
N ALA A 48 0.27 -1.71 -0.61
CA ALA A 48 0.17 -1.90 -2.05
C ALA A 48 -0.98 -2.83 -2.47
N SER A 49 -1.49 -3.65 -1.54
CA SER A 49 -2.74 -4.40 -1.72
C SER A 49 -3.97 -3.51 -1.90
N ALA A 50 -3.94 -2.24 -1.53
CA ALA A 50 -4.99 -1.26 -1.83
C ALA A 50 -4.92 -0.74 -3.27
N VAL A 51 -3.77 -0.88 -3.92
CA VAL A 51 -3.52 -0.37 -5.28
C VAL A 51 -3.86 -1.44 -6.32
N TRP A 52 -3.27 -2.63 -6.19
CA TRP A 52 -3.48 -3.71 -7.15
C TRP A 52 -4.38 -4.83 -6.61
N GLY A 53 -4.67 -4.88 -5.32
CA GLY A 53 -5.53 -5.92 -4.72
C GLY A 53 -4.76 -7.11 -4.16
N SER A 54 -5.45 -7.96 -3.40
CA SER A 54 -4.93 -9.26 -2.97
C SER A 54 -6.11 -10.24 -2.75
N PRO A 55 -6.15 -11.39 -3.44
CA PRO A 55 -7.33 -12.26 -3.42
C PRO A 55 -7.68 -12.82 -2.04
N GLN A 56 -6.69 -12.93 -1.14
CA GLN A 56 -6.86 -13.46 0.22
C GLN A 56 -6.92 -12.37 1.29
N LEU A 57 -6.91 -11.08 0.92
CA LEU A 57 -6.83 -9.98 1.89
C LEU A 57 -7.93 -8.94 1.66
N ALA A 58 -9.13 -9.36 1.27
CA ALA A 58 -10.23 -8.46 0.88
C ALA A 58 -10.52 -7.38 1.96
N ALA A 59 -10.71 -7.78 3.22
CA ALA A 59 -10.95 -6.84 4.32
C ALA A 59 -9.76 -5.90 4.58
N TYR A 60 -8.54 -6.41 4.43
CA TYR A 60 -7.32 -5.62 4.65
C TYR A 60 -7.10 -4.61 3.52
N THR A 61 -7.30 -5.01 2.26
CA THR A 61 -7.31 -4.11 1.10
C THR A 61 -8.32 -2.98 1.32
N ALA A 62 -9.55 -3.31 1.72
CA ALA A 62 -10.58 -2.31 2.02
C ALA A 62 -10.17 -1.36 3.16
N ALA A 63 -9.58 -1.90 4.23
CA ALA A 63 -9.11 -1.10 5.35
C ALA A 63 -7.97 -0.13 5.00
N ASN A 64 -7.16 -0.45 3.98
CA ASN A 64 -6.07 0.39 3.50
C ASN A 64 -6.53 1.45 2.48
N LEU A 65 -7.65 1.22 1.77
CA LEU A 65 -8.23 2.25 0.89
C LEU A 65 -8.74 3.49 1.63
N PHE A 66 -9.21 3.32 2.88
CA PHE A 66 -9.70 4.46 3.67
C PHE A 66 -8.62 5.52 3.96
N PRO A 67 -7.45 5.19 4.53
CA PRO A 67 -6.40 6.19 4.74
C PRO A 67 -5.91 6.82 3.42
N ASP A 68 -5.93 6.09 2.31
CA ASP A 68 -5.59 6.66 0.99
C ASP A 68 -6.56 7.79 0.63
N ALA A 69 -7.87 7.54 0.70
CA ALA A 69 -8.90 8.55 0.45
C ALA A 69 -8.86 9.70 1.48
N LEU A 70 -8.53 9.40 2.74
CA LEU A 70 -8.38 10.41 3.79
C LEU A 70 -7.23 11.37 3.50
N ALA A 71 -6.11 10.89 2.94
CA ALA A 71 -4.99 11.76 2.57
C ALA A 71 -5.43 12.79 1.51
N HIS A 72 -6.11 12.35 0.45
CA HIS A 72 -6.68 13.25 -0.56
C HIS A 72 -7.69 14.23 0.03
N THR A 73 -8.56 13.75 0.91
CA THR A 73 -9.54 14.60 1.61
C THR A 73 -8.87 15.69 2.44
N ARG A 74 -7.81 15.36 3.19
CA ARG A 74 -7.04 16.34 3.98
C ARG A 74 -6.35 17.36 3.09
N ARG A 75 -5.71 16.92 2.00
CA ARG A 75 -5.03 17.80 1.05
C ARG A 75 -6.00 18.77 0.36
N ALA A 76 -7.21 18.32 0.03
CA ALA A 76 -8.27 19.19 -0.50
C ALA A 76 -8.74 20.26 0.51
N GLN A 77 -8.52 20.06 1.81
CA GLN A 77 -8.78 21.02 2.88
C GLN A 77 -7.56 21.91 3.20
N GLY A 78 -6.47 21.81 2.42
CA GLY A 78 -5.22 22.52 2.69
C GLY A 78 -4.43 21.97 3.87
N LEU A 79 -4.78 20.78 4.39
CA LEU A 79 -4.06 20.14 5.49
C LEU A 79 -3.00 19.18 4.95
N PRO A 80 -1.83 19.07 5.60
CA PRO A 80 -0.81 18.09 5.21
C PRO A 80 -1.38 16.68 5.32
N ALA A 81 -1.07 15.85 4.33
CA ALA A 81 -1.23 14.41 4.36
C ALA A 81 -0.43 13.72 3.25
N LEU A 82 0.13 12.56 3.59
CA LEU A 82 0.80 11.64 2.68
C LEU A 82 0.36 10.22 3.01
N SER A 83 -0.26 9.49 2.07
CA SER A 83 -0.49 8.05 2.21
C SER A 83 0.56 7.25 1.45
N ILE A 84 1.18 6.27 2.10
CA ILE A 84 2.17 5.41 1.46
C ILE A 84 1.65 3.97 1.40
N ASN A 85 1.45 3.48 0.19
CA ASN A 85 1.07 2.10 -0.10
C ASN A 85 2.32 1.21 -0.09
N TRP A 86 2.64 0.66 1.07
CA TRP A 86 3.84 -0.17 1.23
C TRP A 86 3.68 -1.57 0.63
N GLY A 87 4.73 -2.03 -0.06
CA GLY A 87 4.96 -3.42 -0.40
C GLY A 87 5.37 -4.25 0.83
N LEU A 88 5.95 -5.41 0.58
CA LEU A 88 6.39 -6.33 1.63
C LEU A 88 7.67 -5.81 2.31
N TRP A 89 7.69 -5.73 3.64
CA TRP A 89 8.87 -5.38 4.44
C TRP A 89 9.54 -6.63 5.01
N ALA A 90 10.83 -6.80 4.75
CA ALA A 90 11.63 -7.96 5.15
C ALA A 90 11.68 -8.14 6.67
N GLU A 91 11.86 -7.06 7.43
CA GLU A 91 12.08 -7.12 8.89
C GLU A 91 10.80 -6.93 9.71
N SER A 92 9.63 -6.83 9.09
CA SER A 92 8.40 -6.40 9.79
C SER A 92 7.80 -7.45 10.75
N GLY A 93 8.08 -8.74 10.53
CA GLY A 93 7.40 -9.84 11.22
C GLY A 93 5.87 -9.88 11.01
N MET A 94 5.33 -9.03 10.12
CA MET A 94 3.89 -8.88 9.91
C MET A 94 3.27 -10.07 9.16
N VAL A 95 4.09 -10.78 8.37
CA VAL A 95 3.69 -11.99 7.66
C VAL A 95 4.57 -13.16 8.12
N SER A 96 3.99 -14.36 8.14
CA SER A 96 4.78 -15.57 8.36
C SER A 96 5.67 -15.85 7.14
N GLN A 97 6.80 -16.54 7.35
CA GLN A 97 7.72 -16.93 6.26
C GLN A 97 7.00 -17.66 5.11
N LYS A 98 5.98 -18.47 5.42
CA LYS A 98 5.18 -19.17 4.41
C LYS A 98 4.39 -18.18 3.54
N ILE A 99 3.79 -17.16 4.14
CA ILE A 99 3.03 -16.13 3.41
C ILE A 99 4.01 -15.27 2.60
N GLU A 100 5.14 -14.90 3.19
CA GLU A 100 6.21 -14.17 2.50
C GLU A 100 6.64 -14.89 1.22
N GLN A 101 6.92 -16.19 1.29
CA GLN A 101 7.28 -17.00 0.12
C GLN A 101 6.19 -17.01 -0.96
N VAL A 102 4.91 -17.00 -0.59
CA VAL A 102 3.79 -16.93 -1.55
C VAL A 102 3.77 -15.57 -2.24
N ILE A 103 3.93 -14.48 -1.48
CA ILE A 103 3.96 -13.11 -2.01
C ILE A 103 5.16 -12.92 -2.94
N SER A 104 6.35 -13.38 -2.54
CA SER A 104 7.57 -13.34 -3.35
C SER A 104 7.44 -14.14 -4.64
N LYS A 105 6.81 -15.32 -4.61
CA LYS A 105 6.52 -16.11 -5.82
C LYS A 105 5.54 -15.43 -6.77
N ALA A 106 4.73 -14.50 -6.28
CA ALA A 106 3.86 -13.66 -7.10
C ALA A 106 4.58 -12.42 -7.64
N GLY A 107 5.87 -12.23 -7.36
CA GLY A 107 6.69 -11.12 -7.86
C GLY A 107 6.75 -9.90 -6.95
N VAL A 108 6.15 -9.93 -5.75
CA VAL A 108 6.29 -8.85 -4.77
C VAL A 108 7.36 -9.25 -3.76
N LEU A 109 8.55 -8.66 -3.88
CA LEU A 109 9.73 -9.04 -3.13
C LEU A 109 9.82 -8.28 -1.80
N PRO A 110 10.41 -8.90 -0.76
CA PRO A 110 10.66 -8.20 0.50
C PRO A 110 11.66 -7.05 0.30
N MET A 111 11.33 -5.90 0.88
CA MET A 111 12.19 -4.72 0.97
C MET A 111 12.84 -4.66 2.34
N HIS A 112 14.15 -4.44 2.36
CA HIS A 112 14.83 -4.10 3.60
C HIS A 112 14.38 -2.73 4.12
N SER A 113 14.44 -2.55 5.44
CA SER A 113 13.97 -1.32 6.08
C SER A 113 14.74 -0.08 5.63
N GLN A 114 16.04 -0.19 5.34
CA GLN A 114 16.87 0.94 4.92
C GLN A 114 16.37 1.62 3.62
N PRO A 115 16.21 0.92 2.47
CA PRO A 115 15.65 1.55 1.28
C PRO A 115 14.20 2.01 1.45
N ALA A 116 13.39 1.33 2.28
CA ALA A 116 12.02 1.77 2.56
C ALA A 116 11.99 3.09 3.34
N LEU A 117 12.86 3.25 4.34
CA LEU A 117 13.00 4.49 5.11
C LEU A 117 13.58 5.63 4.26
N ALA A 118 14.53 5.35 3.37
CA ALA A 118 15.03 6.34 2.41
C ALA A 118 13.92 6.82 1.46
N ALA A 119 13.03 5.92 1.02
CA ALA A 119 11.86 6.29 0.22
C ALA A 119 10.86 7.15 1.02
N LEU A 120 10.64 6.85 2.30
CA LEU A 120 9.84 7.69 3.18
C LEU A 120 10.45 9.11 3.29
N GLU A 121 11.74 9.21 3.60
CA GLU A 121 12.45 10.50 3.69
C GLU A 121 12.32 11.31 2.40
N TYR A 122 12.54 10.67 1.25
CA TYR A 122 12.35 11.29 -0.04
C TYR A 122 10.91 11.81 -0.22
N LEU A 123 9.90 10.97 0.05
CA LEU A 123 8.50 11.33 -0.14
C LEU A 123 8.03 12.47 0.77
N LEU A 124 8.57 12.56 1.99
CA LEU A 124 8.29 13.69 2.91
C LEU A 124 8.75 15.04 2.33
N GLY A 125 9.76 15.04 1.45
CA GLY A 125 10.23 16.24 0.75
C GLY A 125 9.47 16.57 -0.55
N THR A 126 8.46 15.77 -0.93
CA THR A 126 7.67 15.97 -2.16
C THR A 126 6.28 16.52 -1.86
N ASP A 127 5.56 16.94 -2.89
CA ASP A 127 4.13 17.30 -2.78
C ASP A 127 3.18 16.12 -3.08
N ALA A 128 3.71 14.88 -3.02
CA ALA A 128 2.90 13.69 -3.26
C ALA A 128 1.84 13.53 -2.16
N VAL A 129 0.60 13.32 -2.57
CA VAL A 129 -0.50 12.99 -1.64
C VAL A 129 -0.54 11.49 -1.34
N GLN A 130 -0.20 10.69 -2.34
CA GLN A 130 -0.20 9.23 -2.26
C GLN A 130 0.90 8.66 -3.14
N ALA A 131 1.65 7.69 -2.62
CA ALA A 131 2.70 6.99 -3.36
C ALA A 131 2.73 5.50 -3.01
N THR A 132 3.10 4.67 -3.99
CA THR A 132 3.35 3.24 -3.76
C THR A 132 4.84 2.98 -3.71
N VAL A 133 5.31 2.30 -2.67
CA VAL A 133 6.70 1.90 -2.53
C VAL A 133 6.76 0.41 -2.33
N ALA A 134 7.24 -0.32 -3.34
CA ALA A 134 7.33 -1.76 -3.35
C ALA A 134 8.48 -2.23 -4.23
N HIS A 135 9.14 -3.31 -3.84
CA HIS A 135 10.10 -4.01 -4.67
C HIS A 135 9.35 -5.10 -5.45
N VAL A 136 9.23 -4.90 -6.76
CA VAL A 136 8.42 -5.76 -7.63
C VAL A 136 9.27 -6.29 -8.76
N ASP A 137 9.29 -7.61 -8.91
CA ASP A 137 9.72 -8.27 -10.13
C ASP A 137 8.56 -8.25 -11.13
N TRP A 138 8.58 -7.29 -12.04
CA TRP A 138 7.52 -7.10 -13.03
C TRP A 138 7.44 -8.25 -14.05
N GLN A 139 8.53 -8.98 -14.30
CA GLN A 139 8.51 -10.13 -15.21
C GLN A 139 7.68 -11.28 -14.63
N ILE A 140 7.65 -11.40 -13.29
CA ILE A 140 6.84 -12.39 -12.57
C ILE A 140 5.45 -11.85 -12.26
N PHE A 141 5.36 -10.61 -11.79
CA PHE A 141 4.11 -10.03 -11.28
C PHE A 141 3.06 -9.83 -12.38
N ILE A 142 3.46 -9.32 -13.56
CA ILE A 142 2.50 -8.99 -14.64
C ILE A 142 1.75 -10.25 -15.12
N PRO A 143 2.43 -11.35 -15.52
CA PRO A 143 1.71 -12.56 -15.96
C PRO A 143 0.80 -13.13 -14.88
N MET A 144 1.25 -13.13 -13.62
CA MET A 144 0.46 -13.62 -12.48
C MET A 144 -0.79 -12.77 -12.26
N TYR A 145 -0.65 -11.45 -12.27
CA TYR A 145 -1.74 -10.51 -12.05
C TYR A 145 -2.80 -10.55 -13.16
N GLU A 146 -2.38 -10.79 -14.41
CA GLU A 146 -3.26 -10.81 -15.58
C GLU A 146 -3.81 -12.20 -15.95
N THR A 147 -3.54 -13.24 -15.16
CA THR A 147 -3.94 -14.64 -15.44
C THR A 147 -5.43 -14.80 -15.79
N GLY A 148 -6.32 -13.94 -15.26
CA GLY A 148 -7.75 -13.96 -15.58
C GLY A 148 -8.25 -12.87 -16.53
N ARG A 149 -7.57 -11.73 -16.58
CA ARG A 149 -7.97 -10.55 -17.37
C ARG A 149 -6.82 -9.55 -17.43
N LYS A 150 -6.57 -8.97 -18.60
CA LYS A 150 -5.66 -7.82 -18.73
C LYS A 150 -6.15 -6.61 -17.93
N GLN A 151 -5.25 -6.01 -17.16
CA GLN A 151 -5.60 -4.94 -16.23
C GLN A 151 -5.02 -3.61 -16.70
N PRO A 152 -5.86 -2.61 -17.03
CA PRO A 152 -5.38 -1.29 -17.48
C PRO A 152 -4.41 -0.62 -16.50
N LEU A 153 -4.54 -0.91 -15.21
CA LEU A 153 -3.71 -0.37 -14.14
C LEU A 153 -2.20 -0.52 -14.44
N LEU A 154 -1.77 -1.70 -14.90
CA LEU A 154 -0.35 -1.97 -15.16
C LEU A 154 0.19 -1.16 -16.35
N THR A 155 -0.64 -0.93 -17.36
CA THR A 155 -0.29 -0.11 -18.52
C THR A 155 0.00 1.34 -18.10
N TYR A 156 -0.79 1.90 -17.18
CA TYR A 156 -0.58 3.26 -16.67
C TYR A 156 0.66 3.39 -15.79
N MET A 157 1.11 2.30 -15.15
CA MET A 157 2.35 2.29 -14.35
C MET A 157 3.62 2.20 -15.22
N GLY A 158 3.49 2.01 -16.54
CA GLY A 158 4.63 1.71 -17.41
C GLY A 158 5.31 0.38 -17.08
N ALA A 159 4.62 -0.51 -16.33
CA ALA A 159 5.15 -1.79 -15.94
C ALA A 159 5.40 -2.64 -17.19
N GLY A 160 6.67 -2.93 -17.46
CA GLY A 160 7.13 -3.59 -18.70
C GLY A 160 7.85 -2.69 -19.72
N LEU A 161 7.86 -1.36 -19.54
CA LEU A 161 8.60 -0.41 -20.39
C LEU A 161 10.00 -0.06 -19.85
N SER A 162 10.24 -0.28 -18.55
CA SER A 162 11.46 0.19 -17.85
C SER A 162 12.73 -0.65 -18.07
N GLN A 163 12.74 -1.63 -18.98
CA GLN A 163 13.95 -2.42 -19.28
C GLN A 163 14.81 -1.85 -20.43
N GLN A 164 14.51 -0.65 -20.95
CA GLN A 164 15.32 -0.01 -22.01
C GLN A 164 16.17 1.19 -21.57
N SER A 165 16.24 1.51 -20.27
CA SER A 165 17.08 2.61 -19.80
C SER A 165 18.38 2.08 -19.22
N GLU A 166 19.43 1.98 -20.05
CA GLU A 166 20.82 1.93 -19.56
C GLU A 166 21.11 3.17 -18.69
N PRO A 167 21.93 3.03 -17.63
CA PRO A 167 22.32 4.17 -16.82
C PRO A 167 23.17 5.15 -17.66
N PRO A 168 23.05 6.48 -17.45
CA PRO A 168 23.90 7.43 -18.14
C PRO A 168 25.36 7.25 -17.72
N VAL A 169 26.24 7.22 -18.72
CA VAL A 169 27.71 7.17 -18.61
C VAL A 169 28.26 8.41 -17.91
#